data_AF-A0A7V2JJJ9-F1
#
_entry.id   AF-A0A7V2JJJ9-F1
#
_cell.length_a   1.000
_cell.length_b   1.000
_cell.length_c   1.000
_cell.angle_alpha   90.00
_cell.angle_beta   90.00
_cell.angle_gamma   90.00
#
_symmetry.space_group_name_H-M   'P 1'
#
loop_
_entity.id
_entity.type
_entity.pdbx_description
1 polymer ?
#
loop_
_entity_poly.entity_id
_entity_poly.type
_entity_poly.pdbx_seq_one_letter_code
_entity_poly.pdbx_strand_id
1 'polypeptide(L)'
;MSGGHFDYQESYLGYIAEQIEHDVKFNDLEYDSSKPTDAPYGFQHKPETLEYLKKIVDDLQSLRVLIRAYDYAVSGDSSIESFLDKARLLYRKDGGTK
;
A
#
# COMPACT_ATOMS: atom_id res chain seq x y z
N MET A 1 -23.39 6.84 8.28
CA MET A 1 -22.36 5.96 7.67
C MET A 1 -21.44 5.55 8.81
N SER A 2 -21.36 4.25 9.11
CA SER A 2 -20.44 3.70 10.11
C SER A 2 -19.02 3.94 9.60
N GLY A 3 -18.19 4.65 10.37
CA GLY A 3 -16.82 5.03 10.01
C GLY A 3 -15.81 3.89 10.12
N GLY A 4 -16.26 2.65 10.32
CA GLY A 4 -15.39 1.57 10.76
C GLY A 4 -14.97 1.72 12.22
N HIS A 5 -14.27 0.73 12.75
CA HIS A 5 -13.64 0.74 14.06
C HIS A 5 -12.34 1.57 14.06
N PHE A 6 -11.63 1.61 12.94
CA PHE A 6 -10.38 2.35 12.76
C PHE A 6 -10.54 3.73 12.12
N ASP A 7 -11.76 4.25 11.94
CA ASP A 7 -12.01 5.58 11.35
C ASP A 7 -11.29 5.79 10.01
N TYR A 8 -11.33 4.77 9.15
CA TYR A 8 -10.66 4.74 7.85
C TYR A 8 -9.14 4.97 7.86
N GLN A 9 -8.46 4.83 9.00
CA GLN A 9 -7.02 5.05 9.11
C GLN A 9 -6.19 4.10 8.22
N GLU A 10 -6.73 2.96 7.81
CA GLU A 10 -6.07 2.07 6.85
C GLU A 10 -5.91 2.70 5.46
N SER A 11 -6.62 3.79 5.17
CA SER A 11 -6.41 4.59 3.95
C SER A 11 -4.99 5.16 3.85
N TYR A 12 -4.32 5.44 4.97
CA TYR A 12 -2.94 5.93 4.97
C TYR A 12 -1.94 4.95 4.34
N LEU A 13 -2.19 3.64 4.44
CA LEU A 13 -1.37 2.64 3.76
C LEU A 13 -1.44 2.80 2.23
N GLY A 14 -2.63 3.16 1.71
CA GLY A 14 -2.83 3.46 0.30
C GLY A 14 -2.09 4.75 -0.12
N TYR A 15 -2.21 5.81 0.68
CA TYR A 15 -1.51 7.07 0.40
C TYR A 15 0.02 6.90 0.38
N ILE A 16 0.58 6.12 1.30
CA ILE A 16 2.01 5.79 1.32
C ILE A 16 2.39 5.00 0.06
N ALA A 17 1.59 4.00 -0.33
CA ALA A 17 1.83 3.22 -1.54
C ALA A 17 1.85 4.10 -2.80
N GLU A 18 0.89 5.03 -2.93
CA GLU A 18 0.82 5.98 -4.04
C GLU A 18 2.05 6.90 -4.10
N GLN A 19 2.55 7.36 -2.94
CA GLN A 19 3.79 8.14 -2.88
C GLN A 19 5.01 7.33 -3.31
N ILE A 20 5.13 6.08 -2.86
CA ILE A 20 6.24 5.20 -3.28
C ILE A 20 6.16 4.90 -4.79
N GLU A 21 4.96 4.66 -5.33
CA GLU A 21 4.76 4.49 -6.78
C GLU A 21 5.19 5.74 -7.56
N HIS A 22 4.88 6.92 -7.03
CA HIS A 22 5.32 8.19 -7.60
C HIS A 22 6.85 8.29 -7.61
N ASP A 23 7.52 7.97 -6.49
CA ASP A 23 8.97 7.99 -6.38
C ASP A 23 9.64 7.03 -7.35
N VAL A 24 9.09 5.81 -7.51
CA VAL A 24 9.56 4.82 -8.48
C VAL A 24 9.37 5.33 -9.92
N LYS A 25 8.21 5.92 -10.22
CA LYS A 25 7.87 6.42 -11.56
C LYS A 25 8.79 7.55 -12.01
N PHE A 26 9.16 8.43 -11.09
CA PHE A 26 9.94 9.63 -11.39
C PHE A 26 11.41 9.53 -11.00
N ASN A 27 11.88 8.35 -10.56
CA ASN A 27 13.23 8.12 -10.04
C ASN A 27 14.36 8.71 -10.90
N ASP A 28 14.21 8.63 -12.23
CA ASP A 28 15.24 9.04 -13.19
C ASP A 28 15.17 10.53 -13.55
N LEU A 29 14.19 11.28 -13.02
CA LEU A 29 14.09 12.73 -13.22
C LEU A 29 15.02 13.44 -12.24
N GLU A 30 16.06 14.08 -12.73
CA GLU A 30 16.91 14.95 -11.92
C GLU A 30 16.14 16.18 -11.42
N TYR A 31 16.52 16.63 -10.22
CA TYR A 31 16.01 17.88 -9.66
C TYR A 31 16.49 19.07 -10.49
N ASP A 32 15.55 19.95 -10.85
CA ASP A 32 15.80 21.17 -11.62
C ASP A 32 15.17 22.37 -10.89
N SER A 33 16.03 23.22 -10.31
CA SER A 33 15.62 24.39 -9.54
C SER A 33 14.97 25.49 -10.38
N SER A 34 15.03 25.41 -11.70
CA SER A 34 14.33 26.32 -12.60
C SER A 34 12.85 25.97 -12.79
N LYS A 35 12.44 24.77 -12.39
CA LYS A 35 11.06 24.30 -12.47
C LYS A 35 10.23 24.74 -11.24
N PRO A 36 8.89 24.74 -11.37
CA PRO A 36 8.00 24.92 -10.23
C PRO A 36 8.30 23.96 -9.08
N THR A 37 8.01 24.37 -7.85
CA THR A 37 8.27 23.57 -6.63
C THR A 37 7.50 22.25 -6.58
N ASP A 38 6.40 22.15 -7.33
CA ASP A 38 5.56 20.97 -7.49
C ASP A 38 5.95 20.11 -8.71
N ALA A 39 7.02 20.47 -9.44
CA ALA A 39 7.53 19.64 -10.51
C ALA A 39 8.08 18.31 -9.94
N PRO A 40 7.71 17.16 -10.52
CA PRO A 40 8.21 15.88 -10.05
C PRO A 40 9.71 15.75 -10.31
N TYR A 41 10.41 15.23 -9.31
CA TYR A 41 11.80 14.80 -9.39
C TYR A 41 11.94 13.48 -8.64
N GLY A 42 12.96 12.71 -9.00
CA GLY A 42 13.25 11.42 -8.38
C GLY A 42 14.42 11.49 -7.42
N PHE A 43 14.66 10.37 -6.73
CA PHE A 43 15.77 10.20 -5.80
C PHE A 43 16.97 9.42 -6.38
N GLN A 44 16.91 9.05 -7.66
CA GLN A 44 17.96 8.31 -8.38
C GLN A 44 18.43 7.05 -7.63
N HIS A 45 17.47 6.31 -7.07
CA HIS A 45 17.71 5.02 -6.43
C HIS A 45 18.25 3.98 -7.43
N LYS A 46 19.02 3.03 -6.90
CA LYS A 46 19.53 1.90 -7.68
C LYS A 46 18.41 0.92 -8.03
N PRO A 47 18.56 0.11 -9.09
CA PRO A 47 17.55 -0.88 -9.50
C PRO A 47 17.10 -1.81 -8.36
N GLU A 48 18.03 -2.30 -7.55
CA GLU A 48 17.73 -3.15 -6.39
C GLU A 48 16.79 -2.45 -5.39
N THR A 49 17.01 -1.17 -5.10
CA THR A 49 16.13 -0.38 -4.22
C THR A 49 14.73 -0.25 -4.84
N LEU A 50 14.64 0.03 -6.15
CA LEU A 50 13.35 0.14 -6.85
C LEU A 50 12.57 -1.17 -6.83
N GLU A 51 13.24 -2.32 -6.89
CA GLU A 51 12.58 -3.63 -6.74
C GLU A 51 11.95 -3.81 -5.36
N TYR A 52 12.65 -3.42 -4.28
CA TYR A 52 12.09 -3.49 -2.94
C TYR A 52 10.97 -2.46 -2.71
N LEU A 53 11.08 -1.26 -3.28
CA LEU A 53 9.99 -0.27 -3.20
C LEU A 53 8.70 -0.81 -3.84
N LYS A 54 8.79 -1.51 -4.98
CA LYS A 54 7.64 -2.16 -5.61
C LYS A 54 7.04 -3.26 -4.72
N LYS A 55 7.86 -4.05 -4.04
CA LYS A 55 7.38 -5.05 -3.06
C LYS A 55 6.66 -4.39 -1.88
N ILE A 56 7.20 -3.27 -1.37
CA ILE A 56 6.54 -2.50 -0.30
C ILE A 56 5.18 -2.00 -0.75
N VAL A 57 5.02 -1.52 -1.98
CA VAL A 57 3.72 -1.12 -2.55
C VAL A 57 2.73 -2.29 -2.51
N ASP A 58 3.14 -3.46 -3.00
CA ASP A 58 2.29 -4.67 -2.99
C ASP A 58 1.89 -5.07 -1.55
N ASP A 59 2.83 -5.01 -0.61
CA ASP A 59 2.60 -5.33 0.80
C ASP A 59 1.63 -4.35 1.46
N LEU A 60 1.80 -3.04 1.23
CA LEU A 60 0.92 -1.99 1.76
C LEU A 60 -0.50 -2.12 1.22
N GLN A 61 -0.67 -2.38 -0.07
CA GLN A 61 -1.98 -2.59 -0.68
C GLN A 61 -2.66 -3.85 -0.12
N SER A 62 -1.91 -4.93 0.03
CA SER A 62 -2.38 -6.19 0.59
C SER A 62 -2.82 -6.02 2.05
N LEU A 63 -1.99 -5.36 2.86
CA LEU A 63 -2.27 -5.09 4.27
C LEU A 63 -3.48 -4.17 4.45
N ARG A 64 -3.62 -3.14 3.61
CA ARG A 64 -4.79 -2.24 3.61
C ARG A 64 -6.10 -3.01 3.42
N VAL A 65 -6.15 -3.92 2.44
CA VAL A 65 -7.34 -4.75 2.18
C VAL A 65 -7.67 -5.64 3.38
N LEU A 66 -6.65 -6.21 4.00
CA LEU A 66 -6.81 -7.12 5.13
C LEU A 66 -7.32 -6.38 6.39
N ILE A 67 -6.72 -5.23 6.72
CA ILE A 67 -7.13 -4.40 7.86
C ILE A 67 -8.56 -3.91 7.67
N ARG A 68 -8.92 -3.43 6.47
CA ARG A 68 -10.29 -3.02 6.17
C ARG A 68 -11.31 -4.15 6.34
N ALA A 69 -10.94 -5.37 5.97
CA ALA A 69 -11.82 -6.51 6.15
C ALA A 69 -12.08 -6.82 7.63
N TYR A 70 -11.04 -6.73 8.46
CA TYR A 70 -11.19 -6.86 9.91
C TYR A 70 -12.05 -5.74 10.50
N ASP A 71 -11.79 -4.50 10.08
CA ASP A 71 -12.53 -3.31 10.49
C ASP A 71 -14.04 -3.47 10.27
N TYR A 72 -14.45 -3.86 9.07
CA TYR A 72 -15.85 -4.14 8.77
C TYR A 72 -16.41 -5.30 9.59
N ALA A 73 -15.62 -6.34 9.86
CA ALA A 73 -16.07 -7.47 10.67
C ALA A 73 -16.37 -7.06 12.12
N VAL A 74 -15.54 -6.21 12.73
CA VAL A 74 -15.75 -5.75 14.11
C VAL A 74 -16.80 -4.65 14.22
N SER A 75 -17.02 -3.86 13.16
CA SER A 75 -18.10 -2.88 13.08
C SER A 75 -19.48 -3.50 12.81
N GLY A 76 -19.55 -4.81 12.54
CA GLY A 76 -20.79 -5.51 12.19
C GLY A 76 -21.25 -5.32 10.74
N ASP A 77 -20.43 -4.68 9.92
CA ASP A 77 -20.66 -4.49 8.47
C ASP A 77 -20.28 -5.75 7.66
N SER A 78 -19.50 -6.66 8.25
CA SER A 78 -19.19 -7.99 7.71
C SER A 78 -19.02 -9.04 8.81
N SER A 79 -18.49 -10.22 8.51
CA SER A 79 -18.25 -11.30 9.47
C SER A 79 -16.76 -11.60 9.66
N ILE A 80 -16.40 -12.17 10.81
CA ILE A 80 -15.04 -12.65 11.08
C ILE A 80 -14.62 -13.72 10.06
N GLU A 81 -15.54 -14.57 9.58
CA GLU A 81 -15.23 -15.55 8.53
C GLU A 81 -14.83 -14.88 7.21
N SER A 82 -15.52 -13.81 6.80
CA SER A 82 -15.15 -13.05 5.59
C SER A 82 -13.74 -12.44 5.70
N PHE A 83 -13.36 -11.97 6.88
CA PHE A 83 -11.99 -11.54 7.16
C PHE A 83 -10.99 -12.70 7.06
N LEU A 84 -11.28 -13.83 7.70
CA LEU A 84 -10.40 -15.00 7.70
C LEU A 84 -10.20 -15.56 6.29
N ASP A 85 -11.22 -15.56 5.44
CA ASP A 85 -11.10 -15.99 4.04
C ASP A 85 -10.15 -15.09 3.25
N LYS A 86 -10.24 -13.77 3.42
CA LYS A 86 -9.27 -12.82 2.83
C LYS A 86 -7.86 -13.04 3.38
N ALA A 87 -7.71 -13.23 4.69
CA ALA A 87 -6.42 -13.49 5.32
C ALA A 87 -5.77 -14.77 4.76
N ARG A 88 -6.55 -15.84 4.63
CA ARG A 88 -6.10 -17.12 4.06
C ARG A 88 -5.68 -16.96 2.61
N LEU A 89 -6.42 -16.22 1.78
CA LEU A 89 -6.07 -16.00 0.38
C LEU A 89 -4.75 -15.24 0.23
N LEU A 90 -4.57 -14.18 1.03
CA LEU A 90 -3.38 -13.34 1.00
C LEU A 90 -2.15 -14.13 1.47
N TYR A 91 -2.19 -14.71 2.68
CA TYR A 91 -1.02 -15.42 3.22
C TYR A 91 -0.75 -16.80 2.61
N ARG A 92 -1.73 -17.44 1.93
CA ARG A 92 -1.44 -18.64 1.13
C ARG A 92 -0.67 -18.30 -0.14
N LYS A 93 -0.86 -17.11 -0.71
CA LYS A 93 -0.13 -16.66 -1.89
C LYS A 93 1.38 -16.57 -1.61
N ASP A 94 1.74 -16.22 -0.37
CA ASP A 94 3.14 -16.05 0.06
C ASP A 94 3.82 -17.38 0.48
N GLY A 95 3.02 -18.43 0.74
CA GLY A 95 3.52 -19.78 1.09
C GLY A 95 3.94 -20.65 -0.11
N GLY A 96 3.95 -20.08 -1.32
CA GLY A 96 4.23 -20.75 -2.59
C GLY A 96 5.69 -20.74 -3.02
N THR A 97 6.65 -20.91 -2.10
CA THR A 97 7.99 -21.43 -2.46
C THR A 97 8.51 -22.27 -1.28
N LYS A 98 8.52 -23.59 -1.44
CA LYS A 98 9.39 -24.49 -0.68
C LYS A 98 10.47 -24.99 -1.63
#